data_AF-A0A1G7TDG9-F1
#
_entry.id   AF-A0A1G7TDG9-F1
#
_cell.length_a   1.000
_cell.length_b   1.000
_cell.length_c   1.000
_cell.angle_alpha   90.00
_cell.angle_beta   90.00
_cell.angle_gamma   90.00
#
_symmetry.space_group_name_H-M   'P 1'
#
loop_
_entity.id
_entity.type
_entity.pdbx_description
1 polymer ?
#
loop_
_entity_poly.entity_id
_entity_poly.type
_entity_poly.pdbx_seq_one_letter_code
_entity_poly.pdbx_strand_id
1 'polypeptide(L)'
;MGKTEILADYLRGQARRQLDRVEHRDDGSNARSALALLDAAIYAKGLDDDDPLIVELVEAGCFGRDGLGGFDPGEEATKAVRAWRGGEPGDLLKFVSMVSRVQMTG
;
A
#
# COMPACT_ATOMS: atom_id res chain seq x y z
N MET A 1 9.25 13.86 6.24
CA MET A 1 9.01 12.43 5.99
C MET A 1 9.16 12.21 4.50
N GLY A 2 9.96 11.24 4.07
CA GLY A 2 10.08 10.88 2.65
C GLY A 2 8.83 10.15 2.15
N LYS A 3 8.64 10.02 0.83
CA LYS A 3 7.49 9.31 0.25
C LYS A 3 7.48 7.85 0.66
N THR A 4 8.65 7.22 0.65
CA THR A 4 8.86 5.83 1.07
C THR A 4 8.46 5.62 2.53
N GLU A 5 8.78 6.59 3.39
CA GLU A 5 8.46 6.56 4.80
C GLU A 5 6.96 6.75 5.05
N ILE A 6 6.31 7.67 4.33
CA ILE A 6 4.85 7.88 4.37
C ILE A 6 4.11 6.61 3.90
N LEU A 7 4.55 6.01 2.79
CA LEU A 7 3.98 4.76 2.26
C LEU A 7 4.14 3.61 3.25
N ALA A 8 5.34 3.44 3.82
CA ALA A 8 5.60 2.40 4.80
C ALA A 8 4.70 2.54 6.03
N ASP A 9 4.47 3.76 6.50
CA ASP A 9 3.57 4.03 7.64
C ASP A 9 2.10 3.77 7.30
N TYR A 10 1.67 4.10 6.09
CA TYR A 10 0.34 3.71 5.62
C TYR A 10 0.17 2.18 5.65
N LEU A 11 1.13 1.42 5.12
CA LEU A 11 1.09 -0.04 5.09
C LEU A 11 1.10 -0.65 6.50
N ARG A 12 1.93 -0.14 7.42
CA ARG A 12 1.89 -0.52 8.84
C ARG A 12 0.54 -0.24 9.48
N GLY A 13 -0.07 0.90 9.15
CA GLY A 13 -1.42 1.25 9.60
C GLY A 13 -2.48 0.27 9.10
N GLN A 14 -2.42 -0.16 7.84
CA GLN A 14 -3.33 -1.20 7.32
C GLN A 14 -3.06 -2.56 7.96
N ALA A 15 -1.79 -2.95 8.14
CA ALA A 15 -1.42 -4.19 8.83
C ALA A 15 -1.99 -4.24 10.25
N ARG A 16 -1.85 -3.14 11.01
CA ARG A 16 -2.42 -3.03 12.36
C ARG A 16 -3.93 -3.22 12.35
N ARG A 17 -4.64 -2.56 11.43
CA ARG A 17 -6.09 -2.72 11.28
C ARG A 17 -6.49 -4.16 10.97
N GLN A 18 -5.68 -4.91 10.22
CA GLN A 18 -5.95 -6.32 9.97
C GLN A 18 -5.72 -7.17 11.21
N LEU A 19 -4.64 -6.92 11.97
CA LEU A 19 -4.40 -7.61 13.25
C LEU A 19 -5.53 -7.38 14.25
N ASP A 20 -6.04 -6.15 14.35
CA ASP A 20 -7.15 -5.81 15.23
C ASP A 20 -8.49 -6.49 14.82
N ARG A 21 -8.55 -7.08 13.61
CA ARG A 21 -9.71 -7.79 13.05
C ARG A 21 -9.54 -9.30 12.97
N VAL A 22 -8.45 -9.86 13.51
CA VAL A 22 -8.24 -11.31 13.51
C VAL A 22 -9.34 -11.97 14.34
N GLU A 23 -10.02 -12.94 13.73
CA GLU A 23 -11.10 -13.70 14.36
C GLU A 23 -11.04 -15.15 13.91
N HIS A 24 -11.51 -16.10 14.72
CA HIS A 24 -11.42 -17.53 14.38
C HIS A 24 -12.10 -17.88 13.03
N ARG A 25 -13.07 -17.08 12.58
CA ARG A 25 -13.82 -17.31 11.34
C ARG A 25 -13.13 -16.76 10.08
N ASP A 26 -12.02 -16.03 10.23
CA ASP A 26 -11.30 -15.46 9.10
C ASP A 26 -10.31 -16.46 8.46
N ASP A 27 -10.21 -17.68 8.99
CA ASP A 27 -9.25 -18.71 8.58
C ASP A 27 -7.81 -18.19 8.49
N GLY A 28 -7.43 -17.27 9.38
CA GLY A 28 -6.11 -16.62 9.40
C GLY A 28 -5.89 -15.61 8.26
N SER A 29 -6.94 -15.23 7.52
CA SER A 29 -6.86 -14.25 6.42
C SER A 29 -6.26 -12.93 6.88
N ASN A 30 -6.75 -12.36 7.98
CA ASN A 30 -6.32 -11.04 8.40
C ASN A 30 -4.89 -11.09 8.96
N ALA A 31 -4.51 -12.19 9.62
CA ALA A 31 -3.14 -12.40 10.07
C ALA A 31 -2.15 -12.50 8.89
N ARG A 32 -2.47 -13.27 7.84
CA ARG A 32 -1.63 -13.35 6.63
C ARG A 32 -1.54 -12.01 5.89
N SER A 33 -2.66 -11.30 5.79
CA SER A 33 -2.68 -9.97 5.18
C SER A 33 -1.81 -9.00 5.97
N ALA A 34 -1.93 -8.99 7.30
CA ALA A 34 -1.09 -8.15 8.15
C ALA A 34 0.40 -8.44 7.96
N LEU A 35 0.80 -9.71 7.92
CA LEU A 35 2.20 -10.10 7.69
C LEU A 35 2.70 -9.59 6.33
N ALA A 36 1.94 -9.85 5.26
CA ALA A 36 2.31 -9.41 3.91
C ALA A 36 2.42 -7.87 3.80
N LEU A 37 1.57 -7.13 4.54
CA LEU A 37 1.63 -5.67 4.58
C LEU A 37 2.82 -5.15 5.39
N LEU A 38 3.27 -5.87 6.42
CA LEU A 38 4.50 -5.53 7.14
C LEU A 38 5.74 -5.77 6.27
N ASP A 39 5.78 -6.87 5.53
CA ASP A 39 6.85 -7.15 4.56
C ASP A 39 6.89 -6.06 3.48
N ALA A 40 5.73 -5.66 2.96
CA ALA A 40 5.62 -4.55 2.02
C ALA A 40 6.06 -3.20 2.60
N ALA A 41 5.78 -2.94 3.88
CA ALA A 41 6.23 -1.73 4.55
C ALA A 41 7.75 -1.69 4.76
N ILE A 42 8.37 -2.84 5.04
CA ILE A 42 9.83 -2.97 5.14
C ILE A 42 10.47 -2.74 3.77
N TYR A 43 9.92 -3.40 2.73
CA TYR A 43 10.36 -3.22 1.35
C TYR A 43 10.27 -1.76 0.92
N ALA A 44 9.11 -1.12 1.07
CA ALA A 44 8.89 0.27 0.68
C ALA A 44 9.84 1.24 1.38
N LYS A 45 10.15 1.01 2.66
CA LYS A 45 11.10 1.84 3.43
C LYS A 45 12.54 1.70 2.93
N GLY A 46 12.87 0.59 2.26
CA GLY A 46 14.19 0.34 1.70
C GLY A 46 14.41 0.92 0.30
N LEU A 47 13.38 1.49 -0.32
CA LEU A 47 13.48 2.16 -1.61
C LEU A 47 13.94 3.62 -1.44
N ASP A 48 14.46 4.19 -2.52
CA ASP A 48 14.68 5.63 -2.63
C ASP A 48 13.39 6.33 -3.09
N ASP A 49 13.25 7.63 -2.77
CA ASP A 49 12.06 8.41 -3.12
C ASP A 49 11.90 8.62 -4.65
N ASP A 50 12.97 8.41 -5.42
CA ASP A 50 13.02 8.43 -6.89
C ASP A 50 13.01 7.01 -7.51
N ASP A 51 12.85 5.96 -6.70
CA ASP A 51 12.65 4.60 -7.21
C ASP A 51 11.46 4.56 -8.18
N PRO A 52 11.56 3.84 -9.31
CA PRO A 52 10.49 3.78 -10.31
C PRO A 52 9.11 3.41 -9.74
N LEU A 53 9.05 2.54 -8.73
CA LEU A 53 7.77 2.16 -8.11
C LEU A 53 7.16 3.33 -7.33
N ILE A 54 7.98 4.16 -6.69
CA ILE A 54 7.55 5.34 -5.96
C ILE A 54 7.09 6.42 -6.95
N VAL A 55 7.84 6.63 -8.03
CA VAL A 55 7.47 7.54 -9.11
C VAL A 55 6.12 7.13 -9.73
N GLU A 56 5.92 5.84 -10.00
CA GLU A 56 4.65 5.34 -10.55
C GLU A 56 3.44 5.61 -9.65
N LEU A 57 3.62 5.52 -8.32
CA LEU A 57 2.58 5.83 -7.33
C LEU A 57 2.29 7.33 -7.27
N VAL A 58 3.31 8.18 -7.39
CA VAL A 58 3.13 9.64 -7.46
C VAL A 58 2.35 10.02 -8.72
N GLU A 59 2.73 9.49 -9.87
CA GLU A 59 2.02 9.69 -11.14
C GLU A 59 0.59 9.15 -11.12
N ALA A 60 0.36 8.09 -10.33
CA ALA A 60 -0.97 7.54 -10.06
C ALA A 60 -1.80 8.38 -9.07
N GLY A 61 -1.29 9.53 -8.63
CA GLY A 61 -1.98 10.45 -7.73
C GLY A 61 -2.01 10.03 -6.26
N CYS A 62 -1.30 8.94 -5.89
CA CYS A 62 -1.37 8.38 -4.54
C CYS A 62 -0.77 9.30 -3.46
N PHE A 63 0.01 10.31 -3.85
CA PHE A 63 0.62 11.31 -2.97
C PHE A 63 0.01 12.72 -3.17
N GLY A 64 -1.21 12.79 -3.69
CA GLY A 64 -1.84 14.06 -4.07
C GLY A 64 -1.31 14.63 -5.39
N ARG A 65 -1.92 15.74 -5.84
CA ARG A 65 -1.67 16.34 -7.17
C ARG A 65 -0.25 16.86 -7.37
N ASP A 66 0.43 17.25 -6.30
CA ASP A 66 1.79 17.78 -6.30
C ASP A 66 2.84 16.76 -5.82
N GLY A 67 2.41 15.54 -5.44
CA GLY A 67 3.30 14.50 -4.91
C GLY A 67 3.87 14.82 -3.52
N LEU A 68 3.31 15.80 -2.80
CA LEU A 68 3.75 16.23 -1.47
C LEU A 68 2.72 15.94 -0.36
N GLY A 69 1.57 15.36 -0.73
CA GLY A 69 0.52 14.97 0.20
C GLY A 69 0.83 13.69 0.98
N GLY A 70 -0.09 13.34 1.87
CA GLY A 70 -0.11 12.01 2.48
C GLY A 70 -0.38 10.93 1.44
N PHE A 71 -0.06 9.68 1.79
CA PHE A 71 -0.38 8.54 0.93
C PHE A 71 -1.86 8.16 1.06
N ASP A 72 -2.59 8.33 -0.04
CA ASP A 72 -3.97 7.90 -0.21
C ASP A 72 -4.11 7.29 -1.62
N PRO A 73 -4.19 5.95 -1.74
CA PRO A 73 -4.31 5.30 -3.02
C PRO A 73 -5.76 5.31 -3.56
N GLY A 74 -6.71 5.88 -2.83
CA GLY A 74 -8.12 5.82 -3.17
C GLY A 74 -8.81 4.53 -2.71
N GLU A 75 -10.13 4.48 -2.87
CA GLU A 75 -10.97 3.44 -2.26
C GLU A 75 -10.67 2.03 -2.81
N GLU A 76 -10.62 1.86 -4.13
CA GLU A 76 -10.45 0.55 -4.75
C GLU A 76 -9.06 -0.01 -4.50
N ALA A 77 -8.03 0.83 -4.60
CA ALA A 77 -6.68 0.43 -4.24
C ALA A 77 -6.54 0.17 -2.73
N THR A 78 -7.27 0.87 -1.86
CA THR A 78 -7.33 0.55 -0.43
C THR A 78 -7.92 -0.84 -0.18
N LYS A 79 -8.98 -1.22 -0.91
CA LYS A 79 -9.55 -2.58 -0.85
C LYS A 79 -8.53 -3.63 -1.32
N ALA A 80 -7.82 -3.34 -2.41
CA ALA A 80 -6.74 -4.19 -2.91
C ALA A 80 -5.63 -4.43 -1.88
N VAL A 81 -5.13 -3.36 -1.24
CA VAL A 81 -4.12 -3.45 -0.18
C VAL A 81 -4.62 -4.33 0.97
N ARG A 82 -5.87 -4.17 1.39
CA ARG A 82 -6.46 -4.97 2.47
C ARG A 82 -6.70 -6.43 2.09
N ALA A 83 -6.90 -6.73 0.81
CA ALA A 83 -7.09 -8.08 0.32
C ALA A 83 -5.75 -8.80 0.03
N TRP A 84 -4.63 -8.09 0.02
CA TRP A 84 -3.31 -8.66 -0.21
C TRP A 84 -2.91 -9.63 0.91
N ARG A 85 -2.46 -10.84 0.54
CA ARG A 85 -2.13 -11.92 1.48
C ARG A 85 -0.73 -12.51 1.28
N GLY A 86 0.05 -12.00 0.32
CA GLY A 86 1.40 -12.48 0.01
C GLY A 86 1.72 -12.42 -1.48
N GLY A 87 2.99 -12.67 -1.81
CA GLY A 87 3.61 -12.39 -3.11
C GLY A 87 4.77 -11.41 -2.95
N GLU A 88 5.38 -10.99 -4.05
CA GLU A 88 6.47 -10.00 -4.00
C GLU A 88 5.93 -8.62 -3.59
N PRO A 89 6.51 -7.95 -2.57
CA PRO A 89 6.12 -6.61 -2.16
C PRO A 89 6.01 -5.58 -3.29
N GLY A 90 6.93 -5.63 -4.27
CA GLY A 90 6.90 -4.72 -5.42
C GLY A 90 5.68 -4.91 -6.31
N ASP A 91 5.12 -6.12 -6.38
CA ASP A 91 3.92 -6.38 -7.19
C ASP A 91 2.67 -5.77 -6.56
N LEU A 92 2.61 -5.68 -5.23
CA LEU A 92 1.57 -4.92 -4.55
C LEU A 92 1.62 -3.44 -4.94
N LEU A 93 2.80 -2.82 -4.97
CA LEU A 93 2.94 -1.40 -5.31
C LEU A 93 2.53 -1.12 -6.77
N LYS A 94 2.94 -1.98 -7.70
CA LYS A 94 2.50 -1.90 -9.12
C LYS A 94 0.99 -2.07 -9.26
N PHE A 95 0.39 -3.01 -8.51
CA PHE A 95 -1.04 -3.21 -8.56
C PHE A 95 -1.80 -1.98 -8.03
N VAL A 96 -1.32 -1.39 -6.93
CA VAL A 96 -1.87 -0.15 -6.38
C VAL A 96 -1.75 1.01 -7.37
N SER A 97 -0.59 1.21 -8.00
CA SER A 97 -0.41 2.29 -8.99
C SER A 97 -1.37 2.12 -10.17
N MET A 98 -1.53 0.89 -10.67
CA MET A 98 -2.47 0.57 -11.75
C MET A 98 -3.92 0.86 -11.37
N VAL A 99 -4.39 0.37 -10.21
CA VAL A 99 -5.78 0.55 -9.77
C VAL A 99 -6.10 2.03 -9.50
N SER A 100 -5.15 2.77 -8.91
CA SER A 100 -5.35 4.18 -8.55
C SER A 100 -5.45 5.09 -9.80
N ARG A 101 -4.67 4.81 -10.86
CA ARG A 101 -4.74 5.56 -12.13
C ARG A 101 -6.13 5.52 -12.77
N VAL A 102 -6.81 4.37 -12.71
CA VAL A 102 -8.15 4.20 -13.29
C VAL A 102 -9.18 5.09 -12.58
N GLN A 103 -8.98 5.37 -11.29
CA GLN A 103 -9.87 6.23 -10.51
C GLN A 103 -9.70 7.73 -10.82
N MET A 104 -8.54 8.15 -11.35
CA MET A 104 -8.29 9.56 -11.70
C MET A 104 -8.97 10.00 -13.00
N THR A 105 -9.34 9.06 -13.87
CA THR A 105 -9.95 9.32 -15.18
C THR A 105 -11.48 9.24 -15.20
N GLY A 106 -12.10 8.90 -14.06
CA GLY A 106 -13.55 8.76 -13.90
C GLY A 106 -14.24 9.99 -13.32
#